data_AF-A0A8T5QU66-F1
#
_entry.id   AF-A0A8T5QU66-F1
#
_cell.length_a   1.000
_cell.length_b   1.000
_cell.length_c   1.000
_cell.angle_alpha   90.00
_cell.angle_beta   90.00
_cell.angle_gamma   90.00
#
_symmetry.space_group_name_H-M   'P 1'
#
loop_
_entity.id
_entity.type
_entity.pdbx_description
1 polymer ?
#
loop_
_entity_poly.entity_id
_entity_poly.type
_entity_poly.pdbx_seq_one_letter_code
_entity_poly.pdbx_strand_id
1 'polypeptide(L)'
;MYKIPTEEIIKRLVANTEFNEEQVKEKIKAKMDELSGLISAEGAAHIIANELGVKLFQLGTGLLKIKDISPGMRNVETAGKITNVFDIKEFDTGSRKGKVGNFIIADDTGTIRVTLWNEMTDKMSGLEKGQTVRVKGAYVRQNNTGFKELHLNDKSALVLNPPGIEIPDRVSERKQIIDLTEDGQVVELMGHVVDLYRPAFFEVCPKCNSRVRQDDITGNYNCEQHQQVEPLFAHVLNVLIDDGTGTIRVTCWRDQAERLLPKIGEIRTDEALFEPEKATLLGEMIKVVGRVKKNMVSNQLELNAINIDAKPKPEKEIEKLEKQVAELEELSIEEEELE
;
A
#
# COMPACT_ATOMS: atom_id res chain seq x y z
N MET A 1 -5.13 -21.97 7.56
CA MET A 1 -4.97 -22.13 6.10
C MET A 1 -4.36 -20.84 5.59
N TYR A 2 -3.33 -20.92 4.75
CA TYR A 2 -2.80 -19.74 4.07
C TYR A 2 -3.87 -19.20 3.12
N LYS A 3 -4.02 -17.88 3.01
CA LYS A 3 -4.94 -17.25 2.06
C LYS A 3 -4.14 -16.85 0.82
N ILE A 4 -4.00 -17.76 -0.14
CA ILE A 4 -3.47 -17.45 -1.46
C ILE A 4 -4.69 -17.25 -2.39
N PRO A 5 -4.77 -16.16 -3.15
CA PRO A 5 -5.82 -15.96 -4.15
C PRO A 5 -5.85 -17.11 -5.15
N THR A 6 -7.05 -17.55 -5.55
CA THR A 6 -7.24 -18.65 -6.52
C THR A 6 -6.46 -18.44 -7.81
N GLU A 7 -6.43 -17.21 -8.33
CA GLU A 7 -5.70 -16.85 -9.55
C GLU A 7 -4.19 -17.10 -9.44
N GLU A 8 -3.62 -16.83 -8.27
CA GLU A 8 -2.19 -17.05 -8.03
C GLU A 8 -1.88 -18.55 -7.92
N ILE A 9 -2.80 -19.33 -7.34
CA ILE A 9 -2.71 -20.80 -7.35
C ILE A 9 -2.77 -21.33 -8.79
N ILE A 10 -3.69 -20.80 -9.61
CA ILE A 10 -3.83 -21.20 -11.02
C ILE A 10 -2.53 -20.90 -11.79
N LYS A 11 -1.98 -19.68 -11.68
CA LYS A 11 -0.71 -19.32 -12.33
C LYS A 11 0.42 -20.28 -11.95
N ARG A 12 0.51 -20.65 -10.66
CA ARG A 12 1.54 -21.60 -10.17
C ARG A 12 1.31 -23.00 -10.69
N LEU A 13 0.05 -23.45 -10.78
CA LEU A 13 -0.30 -24.75 -11.36
C LEU A 13 0.10 -24.80 -12.84
N VAL A 14 -0.26 -23.79 -13.63
CA VAL A 14 0.12 -23.70 -15.05
C VAL A 14 1.64 -23.68 -15.22
N ALA A 15 2.37 -22.93 -14.39
CA ALA A 15 3.83 -22.85 -14.46
C ALA A 15 4.57 -24.14 -14.04
N ASN A 16 3.94 -25.04 -13.28
CA ASN A 16 4.59 -26.25 -12.73
C ASN A 16 3.97 -27.55 -13.25
N THR A 17 3.03 -27.48 -14.20
CA THR A 17 2.35 -28.63 -14.78
C THR A 17 2.19 -28.45 -16.27
N GLU A 18 1.79 -29.50 -16.98
CA GLU A 18 1.51 -29.44 -18.43
C GLU A 18 0.11 -28.87 -18.74
N PHE A 19 -0.63 -28.42 -17.73
CA PHE A 19 -1.99 -27.92 -17.89
C PHE A 19 -2.01 -26.44 -18.24
N ASN A 20 -2.86 -26.06 -19.18
CA ASN A 20 -3.17 -24.66 -19.47
C ASN A 20 -4.19 -24.10 -18.46
N GLU A 21 -4.41 -22.78 -18.50
CA GLU A 21 -5.27 -22.09 -17.53
C GLU A 21 -6.72 -22.61 -17.51
N GLU A 22 -7.30 -22.92 -18.68
CA GLU A 22 -8.66 -23.46 -18.80
C GLU A 22 -8.75 -24.86 -18.18
N GLN A 23 -7.78 -25.73 -18.46
CA GLN A 23 -7.72 -27.09 -17.89
C GLN A 23 -7.58 -27.07 -16.37
N VAL A 24 -6.81 -26.14 -15.81
CA VAL A 24 -6.71 -25.96 -14.37
C VAL A 24 -8.03 -25.49 -13.77
N LYS A 25 -8.71 -24.51 -14.40
CA LYS A 25 -10.03 -24.03 -13.96
C LYS A 25 -11.09 -25.13 -14.00
N GLU A 26 -11.10 -25.96 -15.04
CA GLU A 26 -11.99 -27.12 -15.13
C GLU A 26 -11.75 -28.12 -14.02
N LYS A 27 -10.49 -28.46 -13.71
CA LYS A 27 -10.14 -29.35 -12.59
C LYS A 27 -10.60 -28.79 -11.25
N ILE A 28 -10.44 -27.49 -11.02
CA ILE A 28 -10.92 -26.83 -9.79
C ILE A 28 -12.43 -26.93 -9.69
N LYS A 29 -13.16 -26.63 -10.78
CA LYS A 29 -14.62 -26.73 -10.81
C LYS A 29 -15.11 -28.15 -10.57
N ALA A 30 -14.51 -29.13 -11.25
CA ALA A 30 -14.81 -30.55 -11.05
C ALA A 30 -14.59 -30.99 -9.60
N LYS A 31 -13.55 -30.46 -8.94
CA LYS A 31 -13.25 -30.74 -7.53
C LYS A 31 -14.26 -30.12 -6.56
N MET A 32 -14.77 -28.94 -6.87
CA MET A 32 -15.85 -28.32 -6.12
C MET A 32 -17.14 -29.14 -6.25
N ASP A 33 -17.45 -29.58 -7.47
CA ASP A 33 -18.65 -30.40 -7.76
C ASP A 33 -18.54 -31.78 -7.08
N GLU A 34 -17.37 -32.42 -7.11
CA GLU A 34 -17.06 -33.68 -6.42
C GLU A 34 -17.37 -33.58 -4.92
N LEU A 35 -16.99 -32.47 -4.30
CA LEU A 35 -17.22 -32.21 -2.88
C LEU A 35 -18.56 -31.50 -2.62
N SER A 36 -19.50 -31.58 -3.57
CA SER A 36 -20.88 -31.09 -3.46
C SER A 36 -20.96 -29.61 -3.03
N GLY A 37 -19.99 -28.80 -3.44
CA GLY A 37 -19.90 -27.38 -3.11
C GLY A 37 -19.57 -27.06 -1.65
N LEU A 38 -19.14 -28.05 -0.85
CA LEU A 38 -18.74 -27.84 0.56
C LEU A 38 -17.46 -27.03 0.71
N ILE A 39 -16.74 -26.77 -0.39
CA ILE A 39 -15.48 -26.04 -0.41
C ILE A 39 -15.53 -24.88 -1.39
N SER A 40 -14.77 -23.82 -1.07
CA SER A 40 -14.58 -22.68 -1.97
C SER A 40 -13.65 -23.04 -3.13
N ALA A 41 -13.65 -22.22 -4.19
CA ALA A 41 -12.68 -22.33 -5.28
C ALA A 41 -11.22 -22.29 -4.79
N GLU A 42 -10.93 -21.47 -3.78
CA GLU A 42 -9.62 -21.43 -3.12
C GLU A 42 -9.28 -22.79 -2.48
N GLY A 43 -10.24 -23.39 -1.75
CA GLY A 43 -10.07 -24.70 -1.13
C GLY A 43 -9.85 -25.81 -2.17
N ALA A 44 -10.61 -25.78 -3.26
CA ALA A 44 -10.48 -26.73 -4.36
C ALA A 44 -9.12 -26.60 -5.08
N ALA A 45 -8.67 -25.37 -5.33
CA ALA A 45 -7.37 -25.11 -5.93
C ALA A 45 -6.21 -25.60 -5.05
N HIS A 46 -6.32 -25.46 -3.72
CA HIS A 46 -5.36 -26.02 -2.77
C HIS A 46 -5.31 -27.56 -2.81
N ILE A 47 -6.46 -28.23 -2.97
CA ILE A 47 -6.52 -29.68 -3.06
C ILE A 47 -5.85 -30.15 -4.36
N ILE A 48 -6.21 -29.54 -5.50
CA ILE A 48 -5.63 -29.87 -6.80
C ILE A 48 -4.12 -29.70 -6.80
N ALA A 49 -3.61 -28.61 -6.21
CA ALA A 49 -2.18 -28.40 -6.15
C ALA A 49 -1.44 -29.47 -5.33
N ASN A 50 -2.03 -29.92 -4.22
CA ASN A 50 -1.46 -31.03 -3.45
C ASN A 50 -1.52 -32.35 -4.22
N GLU A 51 -2.60 -32.64 -4.96
CA GLU A 51 -2.74 -33.84 -5.79
C GLU A 51 -1.72 -33.89 -6.93
N LEU A 52 -1.45 -32.73 -7.55
CA LEU A 52 -0.47 -32.59 -8.62
C LEU A 52 0.98 -32.48 -8.09
N GLY A 53 1.20 -32.61 -6.78
CA GLY A 53 2.52 -32.48 -6.17
C GLY A 53 3.12 -31.07 -6.28
N VAL A 54 2.32 -30.09 -6.69
CA VAL A 54 2.73 -28.69 -6.80
C VAL A 54 2.78 -28.08 -5.41
N LYS A 55 3.99 -27.85 -4.92
CA LYS A 55 4.19 -27.11 -3.68
C LYS A 55 3.78 -25.65 -3.91
N LEU A 56 2.53 -25.32 -3.57
CA LEU A 56 2.05 -23.93 -3.52
C LEU A 56 2.89 -23.05 -2.61
N PHE A 57 3.61 -23.67 -1.68
CA PHE A 57 4.66 -23.05 -0.91
C PHE A 57 5.99 -23.66 -1.29
N GLN A 58 6.79 -22.97 -2.10
CA GLN A 58 8.20 -22.99 -1.79
C GLN A 58 8.33 -22.26 -0.44
N LEU A 59 8.65 -23.02 0.62
CA LEU A 59 9.46 -22.47 1.70
C LEU A 59 10.81 -22.11 1.06
N GLY A 60 10.81 -21.04 0.27
CA GLY A 60 12.01 -20.46 -0.29
C GLY A 60 12.83 -20.02 0.90
N THR A 61 13.89 -20.76 1.19
CA THR A 61 15.02 -20.22 1.92
C THR A 61 15.64 -19.21 0.96
N GLY A 62 15.18 -17.96 1.04
CA GLY A 62 15.53 -16.96 0.03
C GLY A 62 14.83 -15.62 0.26
N LEU A 63 15.35 -14.60 -0.42
CA LEU A 63 14.84 -13.24 -0.39
C LEU A 63 13.58 -13.14 -1.28
N LEU A 64 12.40 -13.05 -0.69
CA LEU A 64 11.14 -12.89 -1.41
C LEU A 64 10.93 -11.45 -1.86
N LYS A 65 10.40 -11.28 -3.08
CA LYS A 65 9.83 -10.01 -3.54
C LYS A 65 8.52 -9.72 -2.81
N ILE A 66 8.20 -8.45 -2.64
CA ILE A 66 7.03 -8.02 -1.86
C ILE A 66 5.71 -8.49 -2.48
N LYS A 67 5.60 -8.56 -3.82
CA LYS A 67 4.40 -9.07 -4.49
C LYS A 67 4.07 -10.51 -4.07
N ASP A 68 5.09 -11.35 -3.89
CA ASP A 68 4.96 -12.79 -3.61
C ASP A 68 4.68 -13.10 -2.13
N ILE A 69 4.61 -12.07 -1.28
CA ILE A 69 4.28 -12.23 0.15
C ILE A 69 2.77 -12.36 0.32
N SER A 70 2.27 -13.45 0.90
CA SER A 70 0.82 -13.65 1.16
C SER A 70 0.48 -13.75 2.65
N PRO A 71 -0.73 -13.36 3.08
CA PRO A 71 -1.18 -13.52 4.46
C PRO A 71 -1.03 -14.94 5.01
N GLY A 72 -0.53 -15.04 6.23
CA GLY A 72 -0.30 -16.31 6.92
C GLY A 72 1.08 -16.92 6.72
N MET A 73 1.89 -16.42 5.78
CA MET A 73 3.29 -16.84 5.64
C MET A 73 4.09 -16.57 6.93
N ARG A 74 5.03 -17.45 7.23
CA ARG A 74 5.92 -17.37 8.41
C ARG A 74 7.36 -17.50 7.97
N ASN A 75 8.27 -16.99 8.79
CA ASN A 75 9.70 -17.00 8.50
C ASN A 75 10.04 -16.34 7.14
N VAL A 76 9.32 -15.28 6.80
CA VAL A 76 9.51 -14.52 5.57
C VAL A 76 10.79 -13.71 5.67
N GLU A 77 11.56 -13.75 4.59
CA GLU A 77 12.72 -12.93 4.36
C GLU A 77 12.49 -12.08 3.10
N THR A 78 12.68 -10.76 3.21
CA THR A 78 12.50 -9.82 2.09
C THR A 78 13.42 -8.61 2.30
N ALA A 79 13.70 -7.87 1.24
CA ALA A 79 14.42 -6.60 1.34
C ALA A 79 13.69 -5.52 0.55
N GLY A 80 13.83 -4.29 1.02
CA GLY A 80 13.29 -3.13 0.33
C GLY A 80 13.95 -1.85 0.81
N LYS A 81 13.79 -0.78 0.02
CA LYS A 81 14.17 0.58 0.40
C LYS A 81 13.09 1.18 1.31
N ILE A 82 13.49 1.82 2.39
CA ILE A 82 12.58 2.45 3.35
C ILE A 82 11.96 3.68 2.68
N THR A 83 10.64 3.70 2.56
CA THR A 83 9.91 4.85 1.99
C THR A 83 9.39 5.79 3.07
N ASN A 84 8.98 5.24 4.21
CA ASN A 84 8.46 5.97 5.35
C ASN A 84 8.83 5.28 6.67
N VAL A 85 9.17 6.08 7.68
CA VAL A 85 9.32 5.65 9.08
C VAL A 85 8.28 6.42 9.89
N PHE A 86 7.52 5.73 10.73
CA PHE A 86 6.50 6.35 11.59
C PHE A 86 7.00 6.41 13.03
N ASP A 87 6.49 7.38 13.79
CA ASP A 87 6.75 7.49 15.22
C ASP A 87 6.31 6.23 15.98
N ILE A 88 7.09 5.85 16.99
CA ILE A 88 6.73 4.77 17.91
C ILE A 88 5.56 5.26 18.77
N LYS A 89 4.48 4.48 18.79
CA LYS A 89 3.28 4.76 19.59
C LYS A 89 3.23 3.83 20.80
N GLU A 90 3.02 4.41 21.98
CA GLU A 90 2.75 3.65 23.21
C GLU A 90 1.25 3.38 23.34
N PHE A 91 0.87 2.22 23.87
CA PHE A 91 -0.52 1.88 24.14
C PHE A 91 -0.66 1.22 25.51
N ASP A 92 -1.83 1.42 26.13
CA ASP A 92 -2.22 0.78 27.39
C ASP A 92 -3.65 0.23 27.22
N THR A 93 -3.80 -1.09 27.27
CA THR A 93 -5.10 -1.76 27.19
C THR A 93 -5.72 -2.02 28.57
N GLY A 94 -5.17 -1.42 29.63
CA GLY A 94 -5.50 -1.70 31.03
C GLY A 94 -4.93 -3.04 31.53
N SER A 95 -4.92 -4.07 30.69
CA SER A 95 -4.30 -5.36 30.94
C SER A 95 -2.83 -5.45 30.52
N ARG A 96 -2.40 -4.61 29.56
CA ARG A 96 -1.05 -4.63 29.01
C ARG A 96 -0.65 -3.24 28.50
N LYS A 97 0.53 -2.79 28.92
CA LYS A 97 1.25 -1.67 28.29
C LYS A 97 2.19 -2.21 27.21
N GLY A 98 2.36 -1.46 26.14
CA GLY A 98 3.26 -1.83 25.05
C GLY A 98 3.58 -0.67 24.12
N LYS A 99 4.46 -0.95 23.17
CA LYS A 99 4.84 0.00 22.11
C LYS A 99 4.65 -0.65 20.76
N VAL A 100 4.30 0.15 19.76
CA VAL A 100 4.22 -0.28 18.37
C VAL A 100 4.95 0.71 17.49
N GLY A 101 5.85 0.17 16.67
CA GLY A 101 6.64 0.89 15.70
C GLY A 101 6.31 0.41 14.30
N ASN A 102 6.27 1.32 13.33
CA ASN A 102 5.92 0.99 11.96
C ASN A 102 6.87 1.67 10.99
N PHE A 103 7.22 1.00 9.90
CA PHE A 103 7.83 1.61 8.73
C PHE A 103 7.34 0.92 7.46
N ILE A 104 7.60 1.51 6.31
CA ILE A 104 7.22 0.95 5.00
C ILE A 104 8.49 0.72 4.21
N ILE A 105 8.61 -0.48 3.65
CA ILE A 105 9.63 -0.82 2.66
C ILE A 105 9.00 -1.00 1.30
N ALA A 106 9.78 -0.72 0.27
CA ALA A 106 9.42 -0.89 -1.13
C ALA A 106 10.52 -1.63 -1.88
N ASP A 107 10.12 -2.50 -2.79
CA ASP A 107 10.96 -3.02 -3.87
C ASP A 107 10.32 -2.65 -5.22
N ASP A 108 10.89 -3.15 -6.30
CA ASP A 108 10.37 -3.06 -7.67
C ASP A 108 8.96 -3.66 -7.84
N THR A 109 8.52 -4.52 -6.92
CA THR A 109 7.25 -5.26 -7.04
C THR A 109 6.13 -4.77 -6.13
N GLY A 110 6.44 -4.02 -5.07
CA GLY A 110 5.42 -3.74 -4.06
C GLY A 110 5.91 -2.95 -2.85
N THR A 111 4.95 -2.58 -1.99
CA THR A 111 5.25 -1.98 -0.68
C THR A 111 4.66 -2.87 0.38
N ILE A 112 5.34 -3.00 1.50
CA ILE A 112 4.78 -3.69 2.66
C ILE A 112 5.11 -2.91 3.92
N ARG A 113 4.12 -2.83 4.81
CA ARG A 113 4.32 -2.28 6.15
C ARG A 113 5.06 -3.31 6.99
N VAL A 114 6.05 -2.85 7.72
CA VAL A 114 6.79 -3.62 8.71
C VAL A 114 6.42 -3.10 10.09
N THR A 115 5.93 -3.99 10.95
CA THR A 115 5.36 -3.69 12.27
C THR A 115 6.21 -4.36 13.35
N LEU A 116 6.72 -3.56 14.29
CA LEU A 116 7.51 -4.01 15.43
C LEU A 116 6.72 -3.74 16.72
N TRP A 117 6.80 -4.67 17.67
CA TRP A 117 6.10 -4.58 18.95
C TRP A 117 7.09 -4.58 20.11
N ASN A 118 6.80 -3.78 21.13
CA ASN A 118 7.53 -3.72 22.40
C ASN A 118 9.05 -3.56 22.19
N GLU A 119 9.88 -4.45 22.73
CA GLU A 119 11.34 -4.42 22.67
C GLU A 119 11.86 -4.43 21.23
N MET A 120 11.09 -4.99 20.28
CA MET A 120 11.49 -4.96 18.86
C MET A 120 11.44 -3.54 18.29
N THR A 121 10.70 -2.60 18.89
CA THR A 121 10.66 -1.20 18.43
C THR A 121 12.00 -0.49 18.59
N ASP A 122 12.89 -0.96 19.47
CA ASP A 122 14.24 -0.41 19.63
C ASP A 122 15.08 -0.56 18.34
N LYS A 123 14.77 -1.58 17.52
CA LYS A 123 15.41 -1.79 16.21
C LYS A 123 15.02 -0.73 15.15
N MET A 124 14.08 0.16 15.47
CA MET A 124 13.76 1.31 14.60
C MET A 124 14.73 2.48 14.75
N SER A 125 15.57 2.48 15.79
CA SER A 125 16.58 3.52 15.96
C SER A 125 17.55 3.52 14.77
N GLY A 126 17.72 4.69 14.14
CA GLY A 126 18.58 4.86 12.96
C GLY A 126 17.97 4.44 11.62
N LEU A 127 16.69 4.03 11.60
CA LEU A 127 15.96 3.86 10.35
C LEU A 127 15.67 5.22 9.71
N GLU A 128 16.09 5.39 8.47
CA GLU A 128 15.85 6.60 7.69
C GLU A 128 15.32 6.26 6.30
N LYS A 129 14.53 7.20 5.74
CA LYS A 129 14.04 7.09 4.38
C LYS A 129 15.22 6.99 3.39
N GLY A 130 15.10 6.08 2.42
CA GLY A 130 16.11 5.85 1.38
C GLY A 130 17.12 4.76 1.72
N GLN A 131 17.21 4.31 2.97
CA GLN A 131 18.07 3.18 3.34
C GLN A 131 17.49 1.86 2.84
N THR A 132 18.36 0.91 2.49
CA THR A 132 17.96 -0.45 2.15
C THR A 132 17.91 -1.28 3.43
N VAL A 133 16.84 -2.05 3.62
CA VAL A 133 16.70 -2.93 4.78
C VAL A 133 16.28 -4.33 4.36
N ARG A 134 16.94 -5.33 4.96
CA ARG A 134 16.56 -6.74 4.84
C ARG A 134 15.90 -7.20 6.13
N VAL A 135 14.64 -7.61 6.01
CA VAL A 135 13.83 -8.16 7.09
C VAL A 135 13.92 -9.68 7.01
N LYS A 136 14.27 -10.34 8.11
CA LYS A 136 14.37 -11.80 8.22
C LYS A 136 13.45 -12.34 9.28
N GLY A 137 12.89 -13.52 9.06
CA GLY A 137 12.14 -14.25 10.07
C GLY A 137 10.82 -13.58 10.47
N ALA A 138 10.24 -12.75 9.59
CA ALA A 138 8.96 -12.09 9.84
C ALA A 138 7.78 -13.03 9.59
N TYR A 139 6.61 -12.70 10.11
CA TYR A 139 5.36 -13.38 9.78
C TYR A 139 4.34 -12.40 9.22
N VAL A 140 3.52 -12.85 8.28
CA VAL A 140 2.59 -11.99 7.55
C VAL A 140 1.23 -12.05 8.20
N ARG A 141 0.71 -10.88 8.59
CA ARG A 141 -0.69 -10.71 9.01
C ARG A 141 -1.44 -9.84 8.04
N GLN A 142 -2.74 -10.04 8.00
CA GLN A 142 -3.66 -9.12 7.36
C GLN A 142 -4.19 -8.18 8.44
N ASN A 143 -4.14 -6.86 8.19
CA ASN A 143 -4.70 -5.88 9.11
C ASN A 143 -6.22 -5.72 8.91
N ASN A 144 -6.86 -4.93 9.78
CA ASN A 144 -8.31 -4.73 9.74
C ASN A 144 -8.81 -4.05 8.44
N THR A 145 -7.91 -3.44 7.68
CA THR A 145 -8.19 -2.84 6.37
C THR A 145 -7.95 -3.80 5.20
N GLY A 146 -7.61 -5.07 5.47
CA GLY A 146 -7.40 -6.09 4.44
C GLY A 146 -5.98 -6.14 3.87
N PHE A 147 -5.05 -5.31 4.32
CA PHE A 147 -3.69 -5.25 3.78
C PHE A 147 -2.72 -6.18 4.51
N LYS A 148 -1.75 -6.72 3.78
CA LYS A 148 -0.66 -7.53 4.32
C LYS A 148 0.39 -6.66 5.03
N GLU A 149 0.83 -7.12 6.20
CA GLU A 149 1.87 -6.50 7.03
C GLU A 149 2.88 -7.56 7.48
N LEU A 150 4.16 -7.20 7.51
CA LEU A 150 5.21 -8.00 8.10
C LEU A 150 5.33 -7.67 9.58
N HIS A 151 5.09 -8.66 10.42
CA HIS A 151 5.27 -8.52 11.85
C HIS A 151 6.59 -9.18 12.27
N LEU A 152 7.37 -8.45 13.06
CA LEU A 152 8.60 -8.94 13.64
C LEU A 152 8.33 -9.60 15.00
N ASN A 153 9.11 -10.62 15.33
CA ASN A 153 9.16 -11.30 16.62
C ASN A 153 10.61 -11.40 17.10
N ASP A 154 10.84 -12.01 18.26
CA ASP A 154 12.17 -12.11 18.89
C ASP A 154 13.21 -12.84 18.03
N LYS A 155 12.77 -13.68 17.09
CA LYS A 155 13.64 -14.38 16.13
C LYS A 155 13.87 -13.58 14.85
N SER A 156 13.15 -12.49 14.64
CA SER A 156 13.28 -11.66 13.46
C SER A 156 14.52 -10.77 13.55
N ALA A 157 15.21 -10.62 12.42
CA ALA A 157 16.35 -9.73 12.28
C ALA A 157 16.04 -8.63 11.27
N LEU A 158 16.59 -7.44 11.53
CA LEU A 158 16.53 -6.29 10.65
C LEU A 158 17.98 -5.92 10.36
N VAL A 159 18.39 -6.03 9.09
CA VAL A 159 19.75 -5.71 8.64
C VAL A 159 19.69 -4.47 7.78
N LEU A 160 20.32 -3.40 8.26
CA LEU A 160 20.46 -2.13 7.54
C LEU A 160 21.58 -2.21 6.52
N ASN A 161 21.35 -1.64 5.34
CA ASN A 161 22.27 -1.58 4.20
C ASN A 161 23.06 -2.89 4.00
N PRO A 162 22.36 -4.03 3.84
CA PRO A 162 23.00 -5.32 3.70
C PRO A 162 23.90 -5.33 2.44
N PRO A 163 25.15 -5.83 2.54
CA PRO A 163 26.05 -5.88 1.40
C PRO A 163 25.50 -6.80 0.29
N GLY A 164 25.63 -6.37 -0.96
CA GLY A 164 25.20 -7.14 -2.14
C GLY A 164 23.69 -7.15 -2.40
N ILE A 165 22.92 -6.30 -1.73
CA ILE A 165 21.49 -6.11 -2.02
C ILE A 165 21.27 -4.67 -2.44
N GLU A 166 21.16 -4.48 -3.76
CA GLU A 166 20.68 -3.24 -4.34
C GLU A 166 19.19 -3.38 -4.61
N ILE A 167 18.41 -2.49 -4.01
CA ILE A 167 16.99 -2.38 -4.31
C ILE A 167 16.86 -1.22 -5.30
N PRO A 168 16.41 -1.47 -6.54
CA PRO A 168 16.15 -0.39 -7.48
C PRO A 168 15.18 0.60 -6.83
N ASP A 169 15.36 1.90 -7.09
CA ASP A 169 14.36 2.86 -6.67
C ASP A 169 13.03 2.46 -7.26
N ARG A 170 12.05 2.23 -6.37
CA ARG A 170 10.72 1.88 -6.81
C ARG A 170 10.18 3.02 -7.65
N VAL A 171 10.13 2.79 -8.96
CA VAL A 171 9.18 3.47 -9.83
C VAL A 171 7.85 2.80 -9.53
N SER A 172 6.95 3.49 -8.84
CA SER A 172 5.56 3.02 -8.78
C SER A 172 5.09 2.81 -10.22
N GLU A 173 4.68 1.59 -10.53
CA GLU A 173 4.15 1.25 -11.85
C GLU A 173 3.02 2.22 -12.17
N ARG A 174 3.11 2.86 -13.34
CA ARG A 174 2.03 3.70 -13.83
C ARG A 174 0.92 2.79 -14.31
N LYS A 175 -0.29 3.01 -13.80
CA LYS A 175 -1.49 2.29 -14.22
C LYS A 175 -2.55 3.27 -14.69
N GLN A 176 -3.46 2.77 -15.52
CA GLN A 176 -4.74 3.43 -15.77
C GLN A 176 -5.73 3.08 -14.66
N ILE A 177 -6.70 3.95 -14.41
CA ILE A 177 -7.72 3.77 -13.37
C ILE A 177 -8.51 2.48 -13.59
N ILE A 178 -8.76 2.11 -14.84
CA ILE A 178 -9.48 0.88 -15.19
C ILE A 178 -8.75 -0.41 -14.81
N ASP A 179 -7.42 -0.38 -14.71
CA ASP A 179 -6.57 -1.55 -14.41
C ASP A 179 -6.29 -1.73 -12.91
N LEU A 180 -6.93 -0.92 -12.07
CA LEU A 180 -6.69 -0.97 -10.63
C LEU A 180 -7.34 -2.19 -9.98
N THR A 181 -6.56 -2.84 -9.12
CA THR A 181 -6.94 -4.04 -8.38
C THR A 181 -7.13 -3.76 -6.88
N GLU A 182 -7.90 -4.61 -6.21
CA GLU A 182 -8.25 -4.44 -4.78
C GLU A 182 -7.16 -4.94 -3.82
N ASP A 183 -5.99 -5.30 -4.33
CA ASP A 183 -4.91 -5.99 -3.61
C ASP A 183 -4.01 -5.04 -2.80
N GLY A 184 -4.33 -3.74 -2.81
CA GLY A 184 -3.62 -2.76 -2.00
C GLY A 184 -2.28 -2.32 -2.56
N GLN A 185 -2.08 -2.49 -3.87
CA GLN A 185 -0.91 -2.00 -4.57
C GLN A 185 -0.73 -0.48 -4.40
N VAL A 186 0.53 -0.07 -4.42
CA VAL A 186 0.89 1.34 -4.57
C VAL A 186 1.16 1.59 -6.05
N VAL A 187 0.41 2.49 -6.64
CA VAL A 187 0.42 2.78 -8.08
C VAL A 187 0.73 4.24 -8.31
N GLU A 188 1.25 4.56 -9.50
CA GLU A 188 1.29 5.92 -10.02
C GLU A 188 0.09 6.12 -10.95
N LEU A 189 -0.72 7.13 -10.67
CA LEU A 189 -1.77 7.60 -11.57
C LEU A 189 -1.41 8.99 -12.07
N MET A 190 -1.77 9.27 -13.32
CA MET A 190 -1.72 10.60 -13.92
C MET A 190 -3.09 10.92 -14.48
N GLY A 191 -3.68 12.05 -14.08
CA GLY A 191 -5.02 12.41 -14.49
C GLY A 191 -5.33 13.87 -14.22
N HIS A 192 -6.46 14.32 -14.74
CA HIS A 192 -6.97 15.67 -14.56
C HIS A 192 -7.88 15.75 -13.36
N VAL A 193 -7.76 16.84 -12.60
CA VAL A 193 -8.64 17.15 -11.49
C VAL A 193 -10.03 17.50 -12.04
N VAL A 194 -11.02 16.67 -11.74
CA VAL A 194 -12.43 16.88 -12.15
C VAL A 194 -13.21 17.62 -11.07
N ASP A 195 -12.95 17.30 -9.80
CA ASP A 195 -13.67 17.92 -8.69
C ASP A 195 -12.84 17.92 -7.40
N LEU A 196 -13.17 18.86 -6.51
CA LEU A 196 -12.65 18.94 -5.15
C LEU A 196 -13.81 19.02 -4.17
N TYR A 197 -13.71 18.21 -3.11
CA TYR A 197 -14.59 18.30 -1.96
C TYR A 197 -13.99 19.23 -0.91
N ARG A 198 -14.87 19.89 -0.13
CA ARG A 198 -14.43 20.77 0.95
C ARG A 198 -13.51 19.99 1.91
N PRO A 199 -12.35 20.57 2.27
CA PRO A 199 -11.43 19.92 3.19
C PRO A 199 -12.10 19.75 4.56
N ALA A 200 -11.94 18.57 5.15
CA ALA A 200 -12.37 18.33 6.52
C ALA A 200 -11.21 18.61 7.47
N PHE A 201 -11.49 19.38 8.51
CA PHE A 201 -10.53 19.71 9.57
C PHE A 201 -10.91 18.99 10.85
N PHE A 202 -9.90 18.57 11.61
CA PHE A 202 -10.10 17.90 12.89
C PHE A 202 -8.93 18.17 13.84
N GLU A 203 -9.26 18.24 15.12
CA GLU A 203 -8.33 18.51 16.19
C GLU A 203 -7.46 17.28 16.49
N VAL A 204 -6.16 17.52 16.60
CA VAL A 204 -5.16 16.51 16.93
C VAL A 204 -4.25 16.98 18.05
N CYS A 205 -3.77 16.03 18.83
CA CYS A 205 -2.75 16.30 19.84
C CYS A 205 -1.43 16.73 19.16
N PRO A 206 -0.80 17.85 19.59
CA PRO A 206 0.47 18.31 19.01
C PRO A 206 1.63 17.34 19.22
N LYS A 207 1.53 16.42 20.20
CA LYS A 207 2.62 15.50 20.57
C LYS A 207 2.53 14.15 19.85
N CYS A 208 1.36 13.53 19.81
CA CYS A 208 1.18 12.20 19.18
C CYS A 208 0.33 12.19 17.92
N ASN A 209 -0.20 13.33 17.49
CA ASN A 209 -1.03 13.46 16.29
C ASN A 209 -2.34 12.64 16.31
N SER A 210 -2.70 12.05 17.46
CA SER A 210 -3.97 11.37 17.67
C SER A 210 -5.11 12.38 17.71
N ARG A 211 -6.27 11.99 17.17
CA ARG A 211 -7.48 12.81 17.19
C ARG A 211 -7.89 13.10 18.63
N VAL A 212 -8.17 14.36 18.93
CA VAL A 212 -8.72 14.81 20.22
C VAL A 212 -10.09 15.44 19.99
N ARG A 213 -10.92 15.48 21.02
CA ARG A 213 -12.21 16.16 21.00
C ARG A 213 -12.29 17.07 22.21
N GLN A 214 -13.05 18.14 22.07
CA GLN A 214 -13.35 19.00 23.19
C GLN A 214 -14.25 18.25 24.18
N ASP A 215 -13.94 18.34 25.46
CA ASP A 215 -14.78 17.84 26.53
C ASP A 215 -15.95 18.80 26.76
N ASP A 216 -17.18 18.29 26.71
CA ASP A 216 -18.41 19.10 26.77
C ASP A 216 -18.59 19.83 28.11
N ILE A 217 -17.97 19.34 29.19
CA ILE A 217 -18.15 19.89 30.55
C ILE A 217 -17.07 20.93 30.85
N THR A 218 -15.82 20.60 30.56
CA THR A 218 -14.66 21.43 30.92
C THR A 218 -14.22 22.37 29.80
N GLY A 219 -14.66 22.15 28.56
CA GLY A 219 -14.23 22.89 27.38
C GLY A 219 -12.78 22.60 26.97
N ASN A 220 -12.10 21.69 27.66
CA ASN A 220 -10.69 21.36 27.43
C ASN A 220 -10.55 20.23 26.41
N TYR A 221 -9.44 20.22 25.67
CA TYR A 221 -9.08 19.11 24.79
C TYR A 221 -8.20 18.13 25.54
N ASN A 222 -8.68 16.88 25.66
CA ASN A 222 -7.97 15.84 26.38
C ASN A 222 -7.46 14.76 25.41
N CYS A 223 -6.15 14.52 25.46
CA CYS A 223 -5.48 13.43 24.79
C CYS A 223 -5.25 12.28 25.78
N GLU A 224 -5.58 11.04 25.37
CA GLU A 224 -5.39 9.85 26.21
C GLU A 224 -3.95 9.68 26.72
N GLN A 225 -2.96 10.08 25.90
CA GLN A 225 -1.54 9.93 26.24
C GLN A 225 -0.92 11.18 26.90
N HIS A 226 -1.46 12.37 26.61
CA HIS A 226 -0.81 13.64 26.95
C HIS A 226 -1.68 14.56 27.82
N GLN A 227 -2.82 14.05 28.30
CA GLN A 227 -3.79 14.77 29.12
C GLN A 227 -4.29 16.03 28.39
N GLN A 228 -4.49 17.13 29.11
CA GLN A 228 -4.94 18.39 28.55
C GLN A 228 -3.90 18.96 27.57
N VAL A 229 -4.35 19.30 26.36
CA VAL A 229 -3.51 19.84 25.29
C VAL A 229 -4.21 21.00 24.59
N GLU A 230 -3.44 21.91 24.00
CA GLU A 230 -3.95 22.82 22.97
C GLU A 230 -3.86 22.11 21.61
N PRO A 231 -4.99 21.85 20.92
CA PRO A 231 -4.99 21.05 19.71
C PRO A 231 -4.38 21.79 18.52
N LEU A 232 -3.72 21.04 17.64
CA LEU A 232 -3.45 21.47 16.28
C LEU A 232 -4.57 20.97 15.37
N PHE A 233 -4.69 21.57 14.18
CA PHE A 233 -5.65 21.13 13.17
C PHE A 233 -4.94 20.27 12.12
N ALA A 234 -5.38 19.03 11.99
CA ALA A 234 -5.07 18.22 10.81
C ALA A 234 -6.23 18.32 9.82
N HIS A 235 -5.92 18.05 8.55
CA HIS A 235 -6.87 18.19 7.47
C HIS A 235 -6.76 17.05 6.46
N VAL A 236 -7.88 16.79 5.79
CA VAL A 236 -8.00 15.84 4.69
C VAL A 236 -8.75 16.50 3.54
N LEU A 237 -8.20 16.38 2.33
CA LEU A 237 -8.79 16.86 1.09
C LEU A 237 -9.09 15.66 0.21
N ASN A 238 -10.33 15.56 -0.28
CA ASN A 238 -10.71 14.56 -1.26
C ASN A 238 -10.77 15.22 -2.63
N VAL A 239 -10.13 14.61 -3.62
CA VAL A 239 -10.08 15.08 -5.00
C VAL A 239 -10.58 13.97 -5.91
N LEU A 240 -11.35 14.32 -6.93
CA LEU A 240 -11.75 13.40 -7.98
C LEU A 240 -10.83 13.63 -9.19
N ILE A 241 -10.16 12.58 -9.66
CA ILE A 241 -9.34 12.64 -10.87
C ILE A 241 -9.88 11.71 -11.96
N ASP A 242 -9.63 12.08 -13.21
CA ASP A 242 -9.99 11.33 -14.42
C ASP A 242 -8.77 11.21 -15.34
N ASP A 243 -8.50 10.00 -15.84
CA ASP A 243 -7.38 9.71 -16.74
C ASP A 243 -7.83 9.30 -18.17
N GLY A 244 -9.12 9.46 -18.47
CA GLY A 244 -9.77 9.03 -19.70
C GLY A 244 -10.31 7.60 -19.67
N THR A 245 -9.84 6.75 -18.74
CA THR A 245 -10.31 5.37 -18.58
C THR A 245 -11.31 5.20 -17.46
N GLY A 246 -11.31 6.14 -16.51
CA GLY A 246 -12.28 6.19 -15.44
C GLY A 246 -12.01 7.35 -14.49
N THR A 247 -12.83 7.43 -13.45
CA THR A 247 -12.67 8.43 -12.38
C THR A 247 -12.34 7.73 -11.07
N ILE A 248 -11.42 8.28 -10.28
CA ILE A 248 -11.11 7.77 -8.94
C ILE A 248 -11.03 8.88 -7.90
N ARG A 249 -11.55 8.61 -6.71
CA ARG A 249 -11.40 9.49 -5.55
C ARG A 249 -10.01 9.30 -4.93
N VAL A 250 -9.27 10.40 -4.83
CA VAL A 250 -7.97 10.48 -4.15
C VAL A 250 -8.14 11.16 -2.80
N THR A 251 -7.77 10.46 -1.73
CA THR A 251 -7.73 11.00 -0.36
C THR A 251 -6.35 11.54 -0.06
N CYS A 252 -6.24 12.85 0.19
CA CYS A 252 -5.00 13.56 0.44
C CYS A 252 -4.96 13.99 1.91
N TRP A 253 -4.02 13.46 2.68
CA TRP A 253 -3.85 13.81 4.09
C TRP A 253 -2.76 14.85 4.26
N ARG A 254 -2.98 15.85 5.12
CA ARG A 254 -1.96 16.81 5.59
C ARG A 254 -1.11 17.39 4.46
N ASP A 255 0.18 17.10 4.43
CA ASP A 255 1.15 17.60 3.46
C ASP A 255 0.74 17.33 2.01
N GLN A 256 0.06 16.21 1.74
CA GLN A 256 -0.45 15.91 0.40
C GLN A 256 -1.58 16.86 -0.02
N ALA A 257 -2.43 17.25 0.93
CA ALA A 257 -3.48 18.24 0.69
C ALA A 257 -2.91 19.65 0.56
N GLU A 258 -1.92 20.02 1.39
CA GLU A 258 -1.22 21.33 1.28
C GLU A 258 -0.51 21.50 -0.06
N ARG A 259 0.05 20.43 -0.64
CA ARG A 259 0.68 20.47 -1.96
C ARG A 259 -0.30 20.79 -3.09
N LEU A 260 -1.54 20.31 -2.98
CA LEU A 260 -2.59 20.59 -3.96
C LEU A 260 -3.27 21.93 -3.68
N LEU A 261 -3.46 22.27 -2.42
CA LEU A 261 -4.20 23.44 -1.97
C LEU A 261 -3.37 24.20 -0.92
N PRO A 262 -2.38 25.02 -1.34
CA PRO A 262 -1.44 25.67 -0.41
C PRO A 262 -2.12 26.56 0.64
N LYS A 263 -3.29 27.13 0.31
CA LYS A 263 -4.08 27.98 1.21
C LYS A 263 -5.09 27.21 2.07
N ILE A 264 -4.95 25.89 2.21
CA ILE A 264 -5.88 25.07 3.00
C ILE A 264 -6.02 25.54 4.45
N GLY A 265 -4.96 26.12 5.03
CA GLY A 265 -4.99 26.71 6.37
C GLY A 265 -5.89 27.95 6.46
N GLU A 266 -5.88 28.81 5.43
CA GLU A 266 -6.73 30.00 5.32
C GLU A 266 -8.19 29.62 5.08
N ILE A 267 -8.43 28.59 4.26
CA ILE A 267 -9.77 28.04 3.98
C ILE A 267 -10.47 27.54 5.26
N ARG A 268 -9.70 27.06 6.24
CA ARG A 268 -10.26 26.68 7.55
C ARG A 268 -10.89 27.87 8.28
N THR A 269 -10.30 29.06 8.14
CA THR A 269 -10.75 30.28 8.82
C THR A 269 -11.77 31.07 8.01
N ASP A 270 -11.69 31.01 6.68
CA ASP A 270 -12.61 31.65 5.77
C ASP A 270 -13.02 30.67 4.66
N GLU A 271 -14.21 30.10 4.82
CA GLU A 271 -14.76 29.11 3.91
C GLU A 271 -15.05 29.69 2.50
N ALA A 272 -15.17 31.01 2.36
CA ALA A 272 -15.38 31.67 1.07
C ALA A 272 -14.17 31.54 0.13
N LEU A 273 -12.98 31.27 0.69
CA LEU A 273 -11.75 31.06 -0.07
C LEU A 273 -11.72 29.72 -0.81
N PHE A 274 -12.60 28.77 -0.47
CA PHE A 274 -12.57 27.43 -1.07
C PHE A 274 -12.90 27.43 -2.56
N GLU A 275 -14.00 28.08 -2.97
CA GLU A 275 -14.44 28.04 -4.38
C GLU A 275 -13.44 28.70 -5.35
N PRO A 276 -12.83 29.88 -5.03
CA PRO A 276 -11.77 30.45 -5.86
C PRO A 276 -10.56 29.53 -5.98
N GLU A 277 -10.06 28.97 -4.87
CA GLU A 277 -8.88 28.10 -4.90
C GLU A 277 -9.17 26.78 -5.62
N LYS A 278 -10.37 26.21 -5.43
CA LYS A 278 -10.86 25.05 -6.19
C LYS A 278 -10.82 25.32 -7.69
N ALA A 279 -11.32 26.47 -8.14
CA ALA A 279 -11.34 26.84 -9.56
C ALA A 279 -9.94 26.89 -10.19
N THR A 280 -8.89 27.21 -9.42
CA THR A 280 -7.51 27.21 -9.92
C THR A 280 -6.93 25.82 -10.16
N LEU A 281 -7.49 24.79 -9.51
CA LEU A 281 -6.99 23.42 -9.58
C LEU A 281 -7.81 22.54 -10.52
N LEU A 282 -9.07 22.90 -10.80
CA LEU A 282 -9.91 22.17 -11.75
C LEU A 282 -9.29 22.13 -13.15
N GLY A 283 -9.24 20.95 -13.75
CA GLY A 283 -8.65 20.70 -15.07
C GLY A 283 -7.13 20.56 -15.07
N GLU A 284 -6.44 20.94 -13.99
CA GLU A 284 -5.00 20.74 -13.88
C GLU A 284 -4.66 19.24 -13.89
N MET A 285 -3.58 18.91 -14.58
CA MET A 285 -3.05 17.55 -14.57
C MET A 285 -2.21 17.35 -13.31
N ILE A 286 -2.48 16.27 -12.58
CA ILE A 286 -1.70 15.90 -11.40
C ILE A 286 -1.18 14.47 -11.54
N LYS A 287 -0.07 14.21 -10.86
CA LYS A 287 0.48 12.86 -10.72
C LYS A 287 0.41 12.45 -9.26
N VAL A 288 -0.17 11.30 -9.01
CA VAL A 288 -0.41 10.78 -7.66
C VAL A 288 0.20 9.40 -7.53
N VAL A 289 1.11 9.26 -6.57
CA VAL A 289 1.53 7.95 -6.08
C VAL A 289 0.72 7.64 -4.85
N GLY A 290 -0.06 6.57 -4.88
CA GLY A 290 -0.99 6.26 -3.80
C GLY A 290 -1.28 4.79 -3.67
N ARG A 291 -1.82 4.41 -2.51
CA ARG A 291 -2.27 3.05 -2.23
C ARG A 291 -3.73 2.89 -2.61
N VAL A 292 -4.02 1.90 -3.46
CA VAL A 292 -5.39 1.53 -3.80
C VAL A 292 -6.08 0.92 -2.58
N LYS A 293 -7.30 1.33 -2.31
CA LYS A 293 -8.13 0.84 -1.21
C LYS A 293 -9.55 0.66 -1.71
N LYS A 294 -10.17 -0.46 -1.37
CA LYS A 294 -11.61 -0.63 -1.55
C LYS A 294 -12.38 0.03 -0.42
N ASN A 295 -13.34 0.88 -0.78
CA ASN A 295 -14.32 1.39 0.16
C ASN A 295 -15.41 0.32 0.38
N MET A 296 -15.54 -0.15 1.62
CA MET A 296 -16.48 -1.24 1.96
C MET A 296 -17.95 -0.81 1.89
N VAL A 297 -18.23 0.49 1.95
CA VAL A 297 -19.60 1.03 1.93
C VAL A 297 -20.06 1.25 0.49
N SER A 298 -19.25 1.93 -0.32
CA SER A 298 -19.59 2.21 -1.73
C SER A 298 -19.21 1.08 -2.69
N ASN A 299 -18.42 0.10 -2.24
CA ASN A 299 -17.84 -0.96 -3.07
C ASN A 299 -17.01 -0.41 -4.26
N GLN A 300 -16.50 0.81 -4.14
CA GLN A 300 -15.65 1.47 -5.14
C GLN A 300 -14.19 1.50 -4.69
N LEU A 301 -13.27 1.56 -5.66
CA LEU A 301 -11.87 1.82 -5.37
C LEU A 301 -11.62 3.31 -5.10
N GLU A 302 -10.75 3.56 -4.14
CA GLU A 302 -10.25 4.88 -3.76
C GLU A 302 -8.72 4.80 -3.70
N LEU A 303 -8.06 5.93 -3.92
CA LEU A 303 -6.62 6.03 -3.81
C LEU A 303 -6.25 6.86 -2.57
N ASN A 304 -5.49 6.29 -1.64
CA ASN A 304 -4.88 7.07 -0.57
C ASN A 304 -3.53 7.61 -1.04
N ALA A 305 -3.41 8.92 -1.21
CA ALA A 305 -2.18 9.53 -1.67
C ALA A 305 -1.03 9.33 -0.67
N ILE A 306 0.11 8.87 -1.17
CA ILE A 306 1.39 8.81 -0.46
C ILE A 306 2.27 9.99 -0.89
N ASN A 307 2.25 10.31 -2.19
CA ASN A 307 2.94 11.46 -2.75
C ASN A 307 2.13 12.07 -3.89
N ILE A 308 2.08 13.40 -3.95
CA ILE A 308 1.42 14.15 -5.02
C ILE A 308 2.41 15.12 -5.63
N ASP A 309 2.44 15.11 -6.96
CA ASP A 309 3.02 16.13 -7.80
C ASP A 309 1.87 16.89 -8.47
N ALA A 310 1.60 18.10 -7.96
CA ALA A 310 0.48 18.93 -8.37
C ALA A 310 0.67 19.54 -9.76
N LYS A 311 1.91 19.57 -10.28
CA LYS A 311 2.26 20.14 -11.58
C LYS A 311 3.39 19.31 -12.20
N PRO A 312 3.10 18.09 -12.66
CA PRO A 312 4.09 17.25 -13.31
C PRO A 312 4.63 17.95 -14.55
N LYS A 313 5.96 17.95 -14.71
CA LYS A 313 6.63 18.62 -15.83
C LYS A 313 6.58 17.75 -17.08
N PRO A 314 6.02 18.21 -18.21
CA PRO A 314 5.90 17.43 -19.43
C PRO A 314 7.24 16.84 -19.91
N GLU A 315 8.33 17.59 -19.80
CA GLU A 315 9.65 17.17 -20.29
C GLU A 315 10.15 15.92 -19.55
N LYS A 316 9.91 15.83 -18.24
CA LYS A 316 10.30 14.66 -17.43
C LYS A 316 9.45 13.43 -17.76
N GLU A 317 8.19 13.65 -18.09
CA GLU A 317 7.26 12.56 -18.44
C GLU A 317 7.57 12.00 -19.83
N ILE A 318 7.93 12.87 -20.79
CA ILE A 318 8.41 12.45 -22.11
C ILE A 318 9.68 11.61 -21.97
N GLU A 319 10.68 12.10 -21.23
CA GLU A 319 11.94 11.36 -21.01
C GLU A 319 11.69 9.98 -20.36
N LYS A 320 10.74 9.89 -19.42
CA LYS A 320 10.36 8.63 -18.79
C LYS A 320 9.71 7.67 -19.80
N LEU A 321 8.78 8.15 -20.61
CA LEU A 321 8.08 7.34 -21.60
C LEU A 321 9.04 6.87 -22.71
N GLU A 322 9.95 7.74 -23.18
CA GLU A 322 10.96 7.38 -24.18
C GLU A 322 11.87 6.25 -23.68
N LYS A 323 12.30 6.28 -22.41
CA LYS A 323 13.07 5.18 -21.80
C LYS A 323 12.27 3.88 -21.76
N GLN A 324 10.99 3.94 -21.38
CA GLN A 324 10.13 2.76 -21.34
C GLN A 324 9.90 2.16 -22.73
N VAL A 325 9.74 2.99 -23.75
CA VAL A 325 9.63 2.52 -25.15
C VAL A 325 10.92 1.85 -25.59
N ALA A 326 12.08 2.46 -25.33
CA ALA A 326 13.38 1.87 -25.67
C ALA A 326 13.61 0.51 -24.97
N GLU A 327 13.29 0.39 -23.68
CA GLU A 327 13.39 -0.87 -22.93
C GLU A 327 12.47 -1.96 -23.51
N LEU A 328 11.26 -1.60 -23.95
CA LEU A 328 10.33 -2.54 -24.59
C LEU A 328 10.80 -2.97 -25.99
N GLU A 329 11.37 -2.05 -26.78
CA GLU A 329 11.95 -2.36 -28.08
C GLU A 329 13.13 -3.33 -27.95
N GLU A 330 14.04 -3.12 -26.98
CA GLU A 330 15.15 -4.04 -26.71
C GLU A 330 14.67 -5.45 -26.33
N LEU A 331 13.65 -5.57 -25.47
CA LEU A 331 13.05 -6.85 -25.10
C LEU A 331 12.41 -7.59 -26.29
N SER A 332 11.76 -6.85 -27.20
CA SER A 332 11.15 -7.44 -28.39
C SER A 332 12.16 -7.99 -29.39
N ILE A 333 13.34 -7.38 -29.48
CA ILE A 333 14.43 -7.84 -30.35
C ILE A 333 15.07 -9.11 -29.78
N GLU A 334 15.24 -9.20 -28.45
CA GLU A 334 15.76 -10.41 -27.81
C GLU A 334 14.82 -11.63 -27.96
N GLU A 335 13.50 -11.41 -27.96
CA GLU A 335 12.52 -12.49 -28.20
C GLU A 335 12.54 -12.98 -29.67
N GLU A 336 12.73 -12.09 -30.65
CA GLU A 336 12.87 -12.46 -32.07
C GLU A 336 14.20 -13.18 -32.39
N GLU A 337 15.28 -12.89 -31.66
CA GLU A 337 16.58 -13.59 -31.83
C GLU A 337 16.62 -14.99 -31.18
N LEU A 338 15.63 -15.33 -30.35
CA LEU A 338 15.50 -16.61 -29.65
C LEU A 338 14.55 -17.62 -30.32
N GLU A 339 13.80 -17.21 -31.36
CA GLU A 339 12.93 -18.08 -32.20
C GLU A 339 13.65 -18.64 -33.45
#